data_AF-A0A0Q8PGG5-F1
#
_entry.id   AF-A0A0Q8PGG5-F1
#
_cell.length_a   1.000
_cell.length_b   1.000
_cell.length_c   1.000
_cell.angle_alpha   90.00
_cell.angle_beta   90.00
_cell.angle_gamma   90.00
#
_symmetry.space_group_name_H-M   'P 1'
#
loop_
_entity.id
_entity.type
_entity.pdbx_description
1 polymer ?
#
loop_
_entity_poly.entity_id
_entity_poly.type
_entity_poly.pdbx_seq_one_letter_code
_entity_poly.pdbx_strand_id
1 'polypeptide(L)' 'MNRDDLRNRLPASGHRESSYSLDGYRDELTCLESRGQQWAVYYGERGQKILTHLFPDEDSACRYMLGVVTGNEDLNDR' A
#
# COMPACT_ATOMS: atom_id res chain seq x y z
N MET A 1 -1.76 -3.24 12.97
CA MET A 1 -1.30 -2.10 12.16
C MET A 1 -2.53 -1.52 11.51
N ASN A 2 -2.60 -0.20 11.40
CA ASN A 2 -3.65 0.49 10.68
C ASN A 2 -2.99 1.56 9.81
N ARG A 3 -3.80 2.26 9.03
CA ARG A 3 -3.32 3.31 8.13
C ARG A 3 -2.56 4.43 8.86
N ASP A 4 -2.97 4.76 10.08
CA ASP A 4 -2.31 5.79 10.88
C ASP A 4 -0.92 5.34 11.37
N ASP A 5 -0.80 4.11 11.86
CA ASP A 5 0.48 3.48 12.22
C ASP A 5 1.42 3.45 10.99
N LEU A 6 0.90 3.11 9.81
CA LEU A 6 1.69 3.10 8.58
C LEU A 6 2.16 4.51 8.17
N ARG A 7 1.29 5.51 8.29
CA ARG A 7 1.60 6.94 8.04
C ARG A 7 2.68 7.47 8.97
N ASN A 8 2.78 6.94 10.20
CA ASN A 8 3.84 7.31 11.14
C ASN A 8 5.14 6.53 10.90
N ARG A 9 5.06 5.24 10.54
CA ARG A 9 6.24 4.38 10.37
C ARG A 9 7.02 4.64 9.09
N LEU A 10 6.35 4.79 7.95
CA LEU A 10 7.05 4.93 6.67
C LEU A 10 7.99 6.14 6.63
N PRO A 11 7.58 7.35 7.08
CA PRO A 11 8.50 8.48 7.19
C PRO A 11 9.59 8.26 8.23
N ALA A 12 9.27 7.63 9.38
CA ALA A 12 10.24 7.34 10.43
C ALA A 12 11.33 6.35 9.98
N SER A 13 11.01 5.46 9.05
CA SER A 13 11.94 4.54 8.39
C SER A 13 12.69 5.17 7.20
N GLY A 14 12.50 6.46 6.92
CA GLY A 14 13.18 7.18 5.85
C GLY A 14 12.55 7.04 4.46
N HIS A 15 11.37 6.41 4.34
CA HIS A 15 10.66 6.29 3.07
C HIS A 15 9.87 7.56 2.77
N ARG A 16 10.04 8.08 1.56
CA ARG A 16 9.36 9.31 1.11
C ARG A 16 7.89 9.05 0.86
N GLU A 17 7.06 10.03 1.18
CA GLU A 17 5.64 10.07 0.82
C GLU A 17 5.40 10.01 -0.70
N SER A 18 6.44 10.24 -1.51
CA SER A 18 6.43 10.11 -2.96
C SER A 18 6.64 8.66 -3.44
N SER A 19 6.65 7.66 -2.57
CA SER A 19 6.76 6.24 -2.94
C SER A 19 5.47 5.47 -2.65
N TYR A 20 4.50 6.09 -2.00
CA TYR A 20 3.28 5.42 -1.58
C TYR A 20 2.07 6.36 -1.42
N SER A 21 0.87 5.80 -1.44
CA SER A 21 -0.38 6.51 -1.20
C SER A 21 -1.26 5.74 -0.22
N LEU A 22 -1.77 6.41 0.81
CA LEU A 22 -2.67 5.82 1.82
C LEU A 22 -4.13 6.21 1.66
N ASP A 23 -4.42 7.02 0.64
CA ASP A 23 -5.74 7.61 0.40
C ASP A 23 -6.24 7.23 -0.99
N GLY A 24 -5.91 6.02 -1.45
CA GLY A 24 -6.30 5.49 -2.75
C GLY A 24 -5.32 5.82 -3.87
N TYR A 25 -5.84 5.85 -5.10
CA TYR A 25 -5.02 5.83 -6.32
C TYR A 25 -4.17 7.10 -6.49
N ARG A 26 -2.88 6.87 -6.76
CA ARG A 26 -1.89 7.86 -7.21
C ARG A 26 -1.02 7.20 -8.28
N ASP A 27 -0.65 7.97 -9.29
CA ASP A 27 0.17 7.45 -10.38
C ASP A 27 1.61 7.21 -9.93
N GLU A 28 2.18 6.11 -10.39
CA GLU A 28 3.54 5.63 -10.10
C GLU A 28 3.81 5.33 -8.61
N LEU A 29 2.77 5.07 -7.81
CA LEU A 29 2.88 4.79 -6.38
C LEU A 29 2.24 3.46 -5.98
N THR A 30 2.79 2.83 -4.94
CA THR A 30 2.10 1.78 -4.19
C THR A 30 0.98 2.39 -3.38
N CYS A 31 -0.26 2.00 -3.66
CA CYS A 31 -1.46 2.59 -3.11
C CYS A 31 -2.20 1.60 -2.20
N LEU A 32 -2.69 2.11 -1.08
CA LEU A 32 -3.65 1.45 -0.19
C LEU A 32 -5.02 2.10 -0.37
N GLU A 33 -6.04 1.27 -0.53
CA GLU A 33 -7.42 1.71 -0.70
C GLU A 33 -8.37 0.85 0.13
N SER A 34 -9.24 1.50 0.90
CA SER A 34 -10.38 0.84 1.52
C SER A 34 -11.51 0.67 0.49
N ARG A 35 -11.99 -0.56 0.32
CA ARG A 35 -13.09 -0.95 -0.59
C ARG A 35 -14.28 -1.49 0.20
N GLY A 36 -14.71 -0.74 1.22
CA GLY A 36 -15.82 -1.12 2.09
C GLY A 36 -15.42 -2.18 3.11
N GLN A 37 -15.71 -3.45 2.83
CA GLN A 37 -15.38 -4.57 3.72
C GLN A 37 -13.99 -5.17 3.49
N GLN A 38 -13.29 -4.72 2.46
CA GLN A 38 -11.96 -5.22 2.09
C GLN A 38 -11.00 -4.06 1.89
N TRP A 39 -9.72 -4.39 1.89
CA TRP A 39 -8.63 -3.48 1.61
C TRP A 39 -7.87 -3.95 0.38
N ALA A 40 -7.37 -3.01 -0.42
CA ALA A 40 -6.59 -3.29 -1.61
C ALA A 40 -5.23 -2.61 -1.51
N VAL A 41 -4.18 -3.37 -1.82
CA VAL A 41 -2.83 -2.83 -2.09
C VAL A 41 -2.54 -3.07 -3.56
N TYR A 42 -2.14 -2.03 -4.29
CA TYR A 42 -1.87 -2.12 -5.72
C TYR A 42 -0.83 -1.09 -6.12
N TYR A 43 -0.23 -1.26 -7.29
CA TYR A 43 0.58 -0.22 -7.91
C TYR A 43 -0.27 0.58 -8.89
N GLY A 44 -0.25 1.90 -8.76
CA GLY A 44 -0.90 2.79 -9.71
C GLY A 44 0.02 3.04 -10.90
N GLU A 45 -0.41 2.69 -12.10
CA GLU A 45 0.38 2.90 -13.32
C GLU A 45 -0.49 3.41 -14.46
N ARG A 46 -0.21 4.62 -14.94
CA ARG A 46 -0.82 5.26 -16.11
C ARG A 46 -2.35 5.24 -16.10
N GLY A 47 -2.94 5.63 -14.97
CA GLY A 47 -4.40 5.62 -14.75
C GLY A 47 -4.99 4.25 -14.41
N GLN A 48 -4.17 3.20 -14.28
CA GLN A 48 -4.61 1.83 -14.02
C GLN A 48 -4.13 1.32 -12.66
N LYS A 49 -4.92 0.43 -12.06
CA LYS A 49 -4.53 -0.33 -10.85
C LYS A 49 -3.96 -1.66 -11.33
N ILE A 50 -2.66 -1.86 -11.17
CA ILE A 50 -1.99 -3.11 -11.52
C ILE A 50 -1.46 -3.79 -10.27
N LEU A 51 -1.08 -5.06 -10.39
CA LEU A 51 -0.54 -5.87 -9.28
C LEU A 51 -1.38 -5.78 -7.99
N THR A 52 -2.70 -5.85 -8.16
CA THR A 52 -3.64 -5.67 -7.06
C THR A 52 -3.74 -6.92 -6.21
N HIS A 53 -3.60 -6.72 -4.89
CA HIS A 53 -3.78 -7.68 -3.82
C HIS A 53 -4.93 -7.23 -2.93
N LEU A 54 -5.80 -8.17 -2.54
CA LEU A 54 -6.98 -7.90 -1.74
C LEU A 54 -6.85 -8.57 -0.37
N PHE A 55 -7.23 -7.83 0.66
CA PHE A 55 -7.15 -8.24 2.06
C PHE A 55 -8.52 -8.09 2.72
N PRO A 56 -8.87 -8.99 3.66
CA PRO A 56 -10.15 -8.92 4.37
C PRO A 56 -10.18 -7.81 5.43
N ASP A 57 -9.02 -7.29 5.84
CA ASP A 57 -8.89 -6.34 6.93
C ASP A 57 -7.75 -5.34 6.71
N GLU A 58 -7.81 -4.24 7.46
CA GLU A 58 -6.84 -3.13 7.36
C GLU A 58 -5.44 -3.54 7.80
N ASP A 59 -5.33 -4.41 8.81
CA ASP A 59 -4.07 -4.80 9.41
C ASP A 59 -3.22 -5.62 8.45
N SER A 60 -3.82 -6.61 7.80
CA SER A 60 -3.20 -7.42 6.76
C SER A 60 -2.72 -6.56 5.59
N ALA A 61 -3.57 -5.65 5.09
CA ALA A 61 -3.21 -4.77 3.98
C ALA A 61 -2.07 -3.80 4.32
N CYS A 62 -2.12 -3.18 5.50
CA CYS A 62 -1.07 -2.25 5.93
C CYS A 62 0.27 -2.97 6.13
N ARG A 63 0.29 -4.17 6.74
CA ARG A 63 1.52 -4.94 6.88
C ARG A 63 2.13 -5.32 5.54
N TYR A 64 1.30 -5.78 4.60
CA TYR A 64 1.76 -6.12 3.25
C TYR A 64 2.33 -4.89 2.54
N MET A 65 1.60 -3.77 2.56
CA MET A 65 2.09 -2.51 1.99
C MET A 65 3.41 -2.05 2.60
N LEU A 66 3.58 -2.15 3.92
CA LEU A 66 4.85 -1.83 4.58
C LEU A 66 5.98 -2.68 4.01
N GLY A 67 5.75 -3.99 3.86
CA GLY A 67 6.72 -4.90 3.25
C GLY A 67 7.10 -4.49 1.83
N VAL A 68 6.11 -4.14 0.99
CA VAL A 68 6.33 -3.68 -0.38
C VAL A 68 7.16 -2.39 -0.42
N VAL A 69 6.79 -1.38 0.38
CA VAL A 69 7.49 -0.08 0.37
C VAL A 69 8.90 -0.18 0.95
N THR A 70 9.12 -1.12 1.88
CA THR A 70 10.43 -1.37 2.49
C THR A 70 11.30 -2.36 1.70
N GLY A 71 10.78 -2.98 0.64
CA GLY A 71 11.48 -3.96 -0.18
C GLY A 71 11.60 -5.36 0.44
N ASN A 72 10.78 -5.68 1.45
CA ASN A 72 10.68 -7.03 2.02
C ASN A 72 9.66 -7.91 1.30
N GLU A 73 8.69 -7.30 0.59
CA GLU A 73 7.65 -8.01 -0.16
C GLU A 73 7.64 -7.52 -1.61
N ASP A 74 7.30 -8.40 -2.55
CA ASP A 74 7.16 -8.09 -3.97
C ASP A 74 5.68 -8.14 -4.38
N LEU A 75 5.20 -7.09 -5.05
CA LEU A 75 3.83 -7.04 -5.58
C LEU A 75 3.56 -8.11 -6.67
N ASN A 76 4.61 -8.69 -7.23
CA ASN A 76 4.53 -9.73 -8.24
C ASN A 76 4.38 -11.15 -7.67
N ASP A 77 4.62 -11.34 -6.36
CA ASP A 77 4.44 -12.66 -5.71
C ASP A 77 2.94 -12.89 -5.50
N ARG A 78 2.36 -13.86 -6.23
CA ARG A 78 0.93 -14.17 -6.26
C ARG A 78 0.67 -15.62 -5.89
#